data_AF-A0A1V5AQP0-F1
#
_entry.id   AF-A0A1V5AQP0-F1
#
_cell.length_a   1.000
_cell.length_b   1.000
_cell.length_c   1.000
_cell.angle_alpha   90.00
_cell.angle_beta   90.00
_cell.angle_gamma   90.00
#
_symmetry.space_group_name_H-M   'P 1'
#
loop_
_entity.id
_entity.type
_entity.pdbx_description
1 polymer ?
#
loop_
_entity_poly.entity_id
_entity_poly.type
_entity_poly.pdbx_seq_one_letter_code
_entity_poly.pdbx_strand_id
1 'polypeptide(L)'
;MDDYSLFLIFLAIYIAVLLGIGLYSSRQQKSVTDFWLAGRELGPITIGFSAASAWITASALLLATGLFLLIGVGSIWIWVFPNIAGLLIIAAISGRIKNIPALTQPELMEIRYDPMIRAPVAIAVTIMMILFSVTDFIGFKLVLGTFFGIDPFYAVALMAVSVALYVSVGGFRAVVWTDILQYILLAGLAVYVASLALDLSAAKGVSLMVAASSLGEEWWDPLLLGGLMGALVFLVALLPGWVAEQDPWQKIWAARDGRSAKRGLVLASFLLALVYLCCFLTAVGLSVLYPRPSGEVEAEMLYLKIISDNVPGWLLALLTIGFAAASMSCTDTFATSAASCVSRDLVQRHLRPAATMKEMLVINRILVIIMIFISASIALHASSIVDAVIIATVIGTTSYFFPIIGGLYWKRANRWGAMAALIVGGGTQILLVAYEQFWLAKPLDSISPYLTEHGVLVGLTLSALFFVGVSLATKPEPEIHLAPFFPEIAEKVFSRDLPRVDRKSARYRDVVSQADEKIAGERSHLNLAVSHNAAGKARTVDGTAKLPWERFVAMITQKYPVWFTPTGSHIVYRLSQADMLACVKMVRGDESHIWLSAEPRREQTERMKDELFLAYGEIEETLSSLGMKGR
;
A
#
# COMPACT_ATOMS: atom_id res chain seq x y z
N MET A 1 1.20 -27.40 31.36
CA MET A 1 1.82 -26.25 30.69
C MET A 1 0.88 -25.10 30.90
N ASP A 2 1.40 -23.96 31.34
CA ASP A 2 0.65 -22.72 31.45
C ASP A 2 0.25 -22.19 30.06
N ASP A 3 -0.79 -21.37 30.03
CA ASP A 3 -1.43 -20.88 28.82
C ASP A 3 -0.45 -20.05 27.97
N TYR A 4 0.47 -19.34 28.63
CA TYR A 4 1.52 -18.58 27.97
C TYR A 4 2.54 -19.48 27.26
N SER A 5 3.01 -20.56 27.89
CA SER A 5 3.88 -21.53 27.22
C SER A 5 3.21 -22.20 26.03
N LEU A 6 1.91 -22.50 26.11
CA LEU A 6 1.13 -23.02 24.98
C LEU A 6 1.05 -21.99 23.86
N PHE A 7 0.79 -20.73 24.18
CA PHE A 7 0.79 -19.63 23.22
C PHE A 7 2.15 -19.52 22.51
N LEU A 8 3.28 -19.55 23.22
CA LEU A 8 4.60 -19.48 22.60
C LEU A 8 4.87 -20.63 21.63
N ILE A 9 4.38 -21.84 21.93
CA ILE A 9 4.50 -22.98 21.02
C ILE A 9 3.65 -22.78 19.77
N PHE A 10 2.39 -22.35 19.93
CA PHE A 10 1.54 -22.06 18.78
C PHE A 10 2.09 -20.91 17.95
N LEU A 11 2.66 -19.88 18.59
CA LEU A 11 3.32 -18.77 17.93
C LEU A 11 4.54 -19.24 17.15
N ALA A 12 5.38 -20.12 17.73
CA ALA A 12 6.53 -20.69 17.04
C ALA A 12 6.12 -21.53 15.82
N ILE A 13 5.06 -22.34 15.95
CA ILE A 13 4.49 -23.10 14.82
C ILE A 13 3.96 -22.16 13.74
N TYR A 14 3.20 -21.15 14.14
CA TYR A 14 2.64 -20.14 13.25
C TYR A 14 3.74 -19.41 12.47
N ILE A 15 4.77 -18.90 13.15
CA ILE A 15 5.93 -18.25 12.53
C ILE A 15 6.68 -19.22 11.60
N ALA A 16 6.84 -20.48 11.99
CA ALA A 16 7.48 -21.49 11.15
C ALA A 16 6.70 -21.75 9.85
N VAL A 17 5.36 -21.76 9.92
CA VAL A 17 4.50 -21.86 8.74
C VAL A 17 4.66 -20.63 7.85
N LEU A 18 4.63 -19.41 8.40
CA LEU A 18 4.85 -18.19 7.64
C LEU A 18 6.22 -18.15 6.97
N LEU A 19 7.27 -18.52 7.70
CA LEU A 19 8.63 -18.66 7.17
C LEU A 19 8.69 -19.69 6.05
N GLY A 20 8.02 -20.83 6.20
CA GLY A 20 7.93 -21.86 5.16
C GLY A 20 7.31 -21.32 3.87
N ILE A 21 6.19 -20.61 3.98
CA ILE A 21 5.51 -19.93 2.86
C ILE A 21 6.43 -18.88 2.24
N GLY A 22 7.09 -18.06 3.07
CA GLY A 22 8.00 -17.00 2.65
C GLY A 22 9.22 -17.53 1.90
N LEU A 23 9.87 -18.59 2.41
CA LEU A 23 11.01 -19.25 1.77
C LEU A 23 10.61 -19.88 0.43
N TYR A 24 9.46 -20.56 0.40
CA TYR A 24 8.95 -21.17 -0.83
C TYR A 24 8.66 -20.11 -1.91
N SER A 25 8.03 -19.00 -1.53
CA SER A 25 7.72 -17.88 -2.41
C SER A 25 8.99 -17.13 -2.87
N SER A 26 9.96 -16.93 -1.97
CA SER A 26 11.22 -16.23 -2.28
C SER A 26 12.05 -16.97 -3.34
N ARG A 27 12.04 -18.31 -3.35
CA ARG A 27 12.73 -19.12 -4.38
C ARG A 27 12.21 -18.87 -5.80
N GLN A 28 11.00 -18.30 -5.95
CA GLN A 28 10.41 -18.00 -7.26
C GLN A 28 10.75 -16.59 -7.76
N GLN A 29 11.42 -15.76 -6.97
CA GLN A 29 11.73 -14.37 -7.31
C GLN A 29 13.01 -14.30 -8.16
N LYS A 30 12.87 -13.88 -9.42
CA LYS A 30 14.00 -13.73 -10.36
C LYS A 30 14.23 -12.28 -10.81
N SER A 31 13.25 -11.40 -10.61
CA SER A 31 13.26 -10.02 -11.11
C SER A 31 12.80 -8.99 -10.06
N VAL A 32 13.06 -7.70 -10.36
CA VAL A 32 12.57 -6.53 -9.59
C VAL A 32 11.05 -6.57 -9.46
N THR A 33 10.38 -6.86 -10.57
CA THR A 33 8.92 -6.98 -10.64
C THR A 33 8.39 -8.16 -9.84
N ASP A 34 9.13 -9.27 -9.71
CA ASP A 34 8.73 -10.40 -8.85
C ASP A 34 8.79 -10.02 -7.38
N PHE A 35 9.81 -9.27 -6.98
CA PHE A 35 9.99 -8.87 -5.60
C PHE A 35 8.98 -7.81 -5.15
N TRP A 36 8.76 -6.76 -5.96
CA TRP A 36 7.91 -5.63 -5.60
C TRP A 36 6.43 -5.81 -5.95
N LEU A 37 6.13 -6.56 -7.02
CA LEU A 37 4.77 -6.69 -7.56
C LEU A 37 4.34 -8.14 -7.76
N ALA A 38 5.02 -9.10 -7.13
CA ALA A 38 4.72 -10.52 -7.26
C ALA A 38 4.65 -11.03 -8.71
N GLY A 39 5.39 -10.38 -9.62
CA GLY A 39 5.43 -10.72 -11.04
C GLY A 39 4.21 -10.21 -11.83
N ARG A 40 3.33 -9.43 -11.18
CA ARG A 40 2.05 -8.96 -11.73
C ARG A 40 1.11 -10.10 -12.11
N GLU A 41 1.05 -11.13 -11.27
CA GLU A 41 0.30 -12.36 -11.55
C GLU A 41 -0.90 -12.56 -10.62
N LEU A 42 -1.14 -11.62 -9.69
CA LEU A 42 -2.12 -11.83 -8.64
C LEU A 42 -3.56 -11.90 -9.20
N GLY A 43 -4.27 -12.95 -8.80
CA GLY A 43 -5.68 -13.14 -9.10
C GLY A 43 -6.60 -12.42 -8.11
N PRO A 44 -7.91 -12.33 -8.42
CA PRO A 44 -8.86 -11.59 -7.60
C PRO A 44 -9.01 -12.17 -6.19
N ILE A 45 -8.98 -13.49 -6.02
CA ILE A 45 -9.11 -14.13 -4.71
C ILE A 45 -7.92 -13.76 -3.82
N THR A 46 -6.70 -13.93 -4.34
CA THR A 46 -5.46 -13.60 -3.62
C THR A 46 -5.43 -12.14 -3.20
N ILE A 47 -5.80 -11.21 -4.11
CA ILE A 47 -5.90 -9.78 -3.79
C ILE A 47 -6.97 -9.52 -2.73
N GLY A 48 -8.13 -10.18 -2.82
CA GLY A 48 -9.23 -9.96 -1.88
C GLY A 48 -8.88 -10.35 -0.45
N PHE A 49 -8.35 -11.55 -0.25
CA PHE A 49 -7.90 -12.00 1.07
C PHE A 49 -6.71 -11.17 1.58
N SER A 50 -5.75 -10.85 0.70
CA SER A 50 -4.58 -10.08 1.10
C SER A 50 -4.91 -8.63 1.46
N ALA A 51 -5.76 -7.94 0.70
CA ALA A 51 -6.23 -6.61 1.06
C ALA A 51 -7.10 -6.65 2.33
N ALA A 52 -7.93 -7.67 2.51
CA ALA A 52 -8.73 -7.80 3.71
C ALA A 52 -7.89 -8.05 4.96
N SER A 53 -6.85 -8.89 4.88
CA SER A 53 -5.94 -9.15 6.00
C SER A 53 -5.16 -7.92 6.43
N ALA A 54 -4.81 -7.04 5.48
CA ALA A 54 -4.02 -5.85 5.75
C ALA A 54 -4.85 -4.69 6.34
N TRP A 55 -6.18 -4.76 6.23
CA TRP A 55 -7.09 -3.72 6.72
C TRP A 55 -7.83 -4.12 8.01
N ILE A 56 -7.63 -5.35 8.49
CA ILE A 56 -8.24 -5.86 9.71
C ILE A 56 -7.15 -6.25 10.70
N THR A 57 -7.01 -5.42 11.73
CA THR A 57 -6.00 -5.57 12.77
C THR A 57 -6.66 -6.11 14.05
N ALA A 58 -5.86 -6.55 15.03
CA ALA A 58 -6.40 -6.82 16.36
C ALA A 58 -7.09 -5.56 16.90
N SER A 59 -6.42 -4.41 16.80
CA SER A 59 -6.91 -3.10 17.21
C SER A 59 -8.25 -2.75 16.55
N ALA A 60 -8.46 -3.10 15.28
CA ALA A 60 -9.69 -2.85 14.55
C ALA A 60 -10.87 -3.68 15.09
N LEU A 61 -10.63 -4.92 15.56
CA LEU A 61 -11.66 -5.73 16.21
C LEU A 61 -12.11 -5.09 17.52
N LEU A 62 -11.13 -4.70 18.35
CA LEU A 62 -11.35 -4.04 19.64
C LEU A 62 -12.09 -2.72 19.45
N LEU A 63 -11.58 -1.87 18.54
CA LEU A 63 -12.11 -0.55 18.25
C LEU A 63 -13.53 -0.60 17.68
N ALA A 64 -13.78 -1.45 16.67
CA ALA A 64 -15.11 -1.55 16.07
C ALA A 64 -16.16 -2.01 17.08
N THR A 65 -15.85 -3.03 17.90
CA THR A 65 -16.77 -3.48 18.95
C THR A 65 -16.94 -2.43 20.06
N GLY A 66 -15.86 -1.77 20.48
CA GLY A 66 -15.91 -0.72 21.50
C GLY A 66 -16.77 0.48 21.06
N LEU A 67 -16.62 0.92 19.82
CA LEU A 67 -17.44 2.01 19.26
C LEU A 67 -18.93 1.64 19.18
N PHE A 68 -19.26 0.41 18.77
CA PHE A 68 -20.65 -0.07 18.81
C PHE A 68 -21.22 -0.09 20.25
N LEU A 69 -20.41 -0.43 21.25
CA LEU A 69 -20.85 -0.44 22.65
C LEU A 69 -21.09 0.98 23.21
N LEU A 70 -20.29 1.96 22.79
CA LEU A 70 -20.40 3.33 23.30
C LEU A 70 -21.52 4.14 22.65
N ILE A 71 -21.55 4.15 21.32
CA ILE A 71 -22.36 5.08 20.52
C ILE A 71 -23.24 4.36 19.49
N GLY A 72 -23.34 3.04 19.57
CA GLY A 72 -24.23 2.25 18.72
C GLY A 72 -23.90 2.31 17.23
N VAL A 73 -24.93 2.13 16.41
CA VAL A 73 -24.85 2.09 14.93
C VAL A 73 -24.33 3.42 14.35
N GLY A 74 -24.47 4.54 15.07
CA GLY A 74 -23.88 5.83 14.69
C GLY A 74 -22.37 5.79 14.48
N SER A 75 -21.65 4.89 15.17
CA SER A 75 -20.21 4.68 14.99
C SER A 75 -19.78 4.23 13.60
N ILE A 76 -20.70 3.72 12.77
CA ILE A 76 -20.38 3.20 11.44
C ILE A 76 -19.66 4.26 10.59
N TRP A 77 -19.99 5.54 10.75
CA TRP A 77 -19.38 6.63 10.01
C TRP A 77 -17.94 6.95 10.41
N ILE A 78 -17.56 6.60 11.65
CA ILE A 78 -16.19 6.81 12.15
C ILE A 78 -15.26 5.74 11.60
N TRP A 79 -15.69 4.47 11.60
CA TRP A 79 -14.79 3.35 11.34
C TRP A 79 -15.22 2.43 10.19
N VAL A 80 -16.36 1.77 10.34
CA VAL A 80 -16.78 0.66 9.48
C VAL A 80 -16.99 1.11 8.04
N PHE A 81 -17.74 2.20 7.83
CA PHE A 81 -18.06 2.68 6.49
C PHE A 81 -16.85 3.28 5.77
N PRO A 82 -16.02 4.17 6.37
CA PRO A 82 -14.82 4.67 5.70
C PRO A 82 -13.88 3.58 5.21
N ASN A 83 -13.71 2.50 5.99
CA ASN A 83 -12.88 1.36 5.62
C ASN A 83 -13.45 0.60 4.40
N ILE A 84 -14.73 0.23 4.44
CA ILE A 84 -15.38 -0.49 3.33
C ILE A 84 -15.45 0.40 2.09
N ALA A 85 -15.88 1.65 2.24
CA ALA A 85 -16.03 2.59 1.14
C ALA A 85 -14.67 2.95 0.52
N GLY A 86 -13.61 3.07 1.32
CA GLY A 86 -12.25 3.32 0.86
C GLY A 86 -11.79 2.27 -0.16
N LEU A 87 -11.88 0.98 0.20
CA LEU A 87 -11.55 -0.12 -0.72
C LEU A 87 -12.45 -0.17 -1.95
N LEU A 88 -13.75 0.11 -1.82
CA LEU A 88 -14.67 0.17 -2.96
C LEU A 88 -14.35 1.32 -3.92
N ILE A 89 -13.97 2.48 -3.39
CA ILE A 89 -13.51 3.63 -4.20
C ILE A 89 -12.21 3.26 -4.91
N ILE A 90 -11.24 2.68 -4.20
CA ILE A 90 -9.98 2.22 -4.81
C ILE A 90 -10.28 1.16 -5.90
N ALA A 91 -11.23 0.25 -5.67
CA ALA A 91 -11.67 -0.71 -6.67
C ALA A 91 -12.26 -0.04 -7.91
N ALA A 92 -13.06 1.03 -7.73
CA ALA A 92 -13.65 1.79 -8.82
C ALA A 92 -12.59 2.50 -9.68
N ILE A 93 -11.55 3.06 -9.05
CA ILE A 93 -10.47 3.79 -9.75
C ILE A 93 -9.35 2.88 -10.27
N SER A 94 -9.29 1.62 -9.83
CA SER A 94 -8.22 0.65 -10.17
C SER A 94 -7.90 0.53 -11.67
N GLY A 95 -8.91 0.66 -12.54
CA GLY A 95 -8.72 0.61 -14.00
C GLY A 95 -7.87 1.75 -14.57
N ARG A 96 -7.87 2.92 -13.92
CA ARG A 96 -7.02 4.07 -14.28
C ARG A 96 -5.58 3.91 -13.79
N ILE A 97 -5.37 3.15 -12.72
CA ILE A 97 -4.09 3.01 -12.03
C ILE A 97 -3.29 1.81 -12.58
N LYS A 98 -3.98 0.70 -12.87
CA LYS A 98 -3.37 -0.60 -13.20
C LYS A 98 -2.34 -0.54 -14.34
N ASN A 99 -2.61 0.31 -15.34
CA ASN A 99 -1.80 0.39 -16.55
C ASN A 99 -0.62 1.39 -16.44
N ILE A 100 -0.47 2.03 -15.28
CA ILE A 100 0.65 2.94 -15.02
C ILE A 100 1.82 2.11 -14.46
N PRO A 101 3.05 2.28 -14.98
CA PRO A 101 4.22 1.52 -14.58
C PRO A 101 4.85 2.03 -13.27
N ALA A 102 4.03 2.28 -12.27
CA ALA A 102 4.50 2.69 -10.94
C ALA A 102 4.60 1.48 -10.01
N LEU A 103 5.53 1.55 -9.05
CA LEU A 103 5.64 0.64 -7.90
C LEU A 103 5.05 1.27 -6.63
N THR A 104 5.07 2.60 -6.56
CA THR A 104 4.66 3.37 -5.38
C THR A 104 3.82 4.58 -5.80
N GLN A 105 2.95 5.09 -4.92
CA GLN A 105 2.21 6.32 -5.18
C GLN A 105 3.12 7.52 -5.48
N PRO A 106 4.26 7.74 -4.78
CA PRO A 106 5.21 8.77 -5.15
C PRO A 106 5.73 8.65 -6.59
N GLU A 107 6.04 7.45 -7.05
CA GLU A 107 6.47 7.21 -8.44
C GLU A 107 5.34 7.53 -9.44
N LEU A 108 4.08 7.18 -9.12
CA LEU A 108 2.92 7.58 -9.93
C LEU A 108 2.78 9.10 -9.99
N MET A 109 2.98 9.79 -8.87
CA MET A 109 2.90 11.26 -8.80
C MET A 109 4.03 11.95 -9.57
N GLU A 110 5.23 11.37 -9.60
CA GLU A 110 6.32 11.85 -10.45
C GLU A 110 5.97 11.72 -11.94
N ILE A 111 5.45 10.56 -12.35
CA ILE A 111 5.01 10.33 -13.74
C ILE A 111 3.98 11.38 -14.15
N ARG A 112 3.02 11.69 -13.24
CA ARG A 112 1.92 12.63 -13.51
C ARG A 112 2.34 14.09 -13.51
N TYR A 113 3.21 14.48 -12.59
CA TYR A 113 3.50 15.88 -12.30
C TYR A 113 4.94 16.22 -12.62
N ASP A 114 5.86 15.85 -11.73
CA ASP A 114 7.26 16.21 -11.83
C ASP A 114 8.08 15.45 -10.76
N PRO A 115 9.39 15.19 -11.00
CA PRO A 115 10.31 14.67 -9.99
C PRO A 115 10.27 15.40 -8.64
N MET A 116 9.98 16.71 -8.62
CA MET A 116 9.89 17.51 -7.40
C MET A 116 8.86 16.98 -6.39
N ILE A 117 7.79 16.32 -6.85
CA ILE A 117 6.70 15.81 -6.00
C ILE A 117 7.07 14.49 -5.32
N ARG A 118 8.03 13.74 -5.88
CA ARG A 118 8.31 12.36 -5.47
C ARG A 118 8.72 12.25 -4.00
N ALA A 119 9.74 12.99 -3.57
CA ALA A 119 10.28 12.86 -2.22
C ALA A 119 9.30 13.32 -1.12
N PRO A 120 8.61 14.48 -1.24
CA PRO A 120 7.63 14.91 -0.23
C PRO A 120 6.46 13.93 -0.06
N VAL A 121 5.93 13.38 -1.16
CA VAL A 121 4.87 12.36 -1.09
C VAL A 121 5.40 11.08 -0.45
N ALA A 122 6.61 10.65 -0.79
CA ALA A 122 7.22 9.46 -0.18
C ALA A 122 7.36 9.59 1.33
N ILE A 123 7.80 10.76 1.82
CA ILE A 123 7.90 11.03 3.27
C ILE A 123 6.52 10.98 3.93
N ALA A 124 5.52 11.64 3.35
CA ALA A 124 4.15 11.65 3.90
C ALA A 124 3.54 10.24 3.96
N VAL A 125 3.67 9.47 2.89
CA VAL A 125 3.23 8.06 2.84
C VAL A 125 3.97 7.23 3.91
N THR A 126 5.30 7.37 4.02
CA THR A 126 6.09 6.64 5.03
C THR A 126 5.63 6.96 6.46
N ILE A 127 5.38 8.24 6.80
CA ILE A 127 4.88 8.62 8.12
C ILE A 127 3.52 7.97 8.41
N MET A 128 2.60 8.03 7.44
CA MET A 128 1.28 7.41 7.56
C MET A 128 1.37 5.90 7.79
N MET A 129 2.20 5.19 7.02
CA MET A 129 2.40 3.74 7.18
C MET A 129 3.01 3.37 8.54
N ILE A 130 3.97 4.16 9.05
CA ILE A 130 4.54 3.94 10.39
C ILE A 130 3.46 4.08 11.45
N LEU A 131 2.64 5.14 11.39
CA LEU A 131 1.59 5.38 12.37
C LEU A 131 0.49 4.31 12.34
N PHE A 132 0.12 3.77 11.18
CA PHE A 132 -0.76 2.60 11.15
C PHE A 132 -0.11 1.37 11.80
N SER A 133 1.17 1.11 11.51
CA SER A 133 1.89 0.01 12.15
C SER A 133 2.01 0.19 13.68
N VAL A 134 2.10 1.42 14.18
CA VAL A 134 2.05 1.70 15.63
C VAL A 134 0.75 1.19 16.24
N THR A 135 -0.38 1.37 15.55
CA THR A 135 -1.70 0.94 16.06
C THR A 135 -1.78 -0.57 16.24
N ASP A 136 -1.12 -1.34 15.38
CA ASP A 136 -1.07 -2.81 15.47
C ASP A 136 -0.27 -3.28 16.68
N PHE A 137 0.88 -2.63 16.94
CA PHE A 137 1.68 -2.90 18.14
C PHE A 137 0.90 -2.58 19.42
N ILE A 138 0.12 -1.49 19.44
CA ILE A 138 -0.71 -1.15 20.59
C ILE A 138 -1.76 -2.25 20.83
N GLY A 139 -2.49 -2.67 19.79
CA GLY A 139 -3.52 -3.70 19.93
C GLY A 139 -2.95 -5.04 20.42
N PHE A 140 -1.84 -5.49 19.84
CA PHE A 140 -1.24 -6.75 20.24
C PHE A 140 -0.64 -6.70 21.66
N LYS A 141 -0.07 -5.56 22.04
CA LYS A 141 0.38 -5.29 23.41
C LYS A 141 -0.76 -5.38 24.41
N LEU A 142 -1.94 -4.82 24.09
CA LEU A 142 -3.14 -4.92 24.93
C LEU A 142 -3.64 -6.37 25.04
N VAL A 143 -3.64 -7.13 23.93
CA VAL A 143 -4.00 -8.55 23.93
C VAL A 143 -3.11 -9.35 24.88
N LEU A 144 -1.79 -9.24 24.74
CA LEU A 144 -0.84 -10.00 25.54
C LEU A 144 -0.81 -9.57 27.02
N GLY A 145 -0.95 -8.27 27.28
CA GLY A 145 -1.09 -7.75 28.64
C GLY A 145 -2.36 -8.26 29.34
N THR A 146 -3.46 -8.38 28.59
CA THR A 146 -4.75 -8.81 29.16
C THR A 146 -4.82 -10.31 29.38
N PHE A 147 -4.36 -11.12 28.43
CA PHE A 147 -4.48 -12.57 28.51
C PHE A 147 -3.41 -13.23 29.38
N PHE A 148 -2.20 -12.66 29.42
CA PHE A 148 -1.06 -13.29 30.08
C PHE A 148 -0.37 -12.38 31.10
N GLY A 149 -0.81 -11.13 31.28
CA GLY A 149 -0.16 -10.19 32.20
C GLY A 149 1.25 -9.79 31.77
N ILE A 150 1.56 -9.87 30.47
CA ILE A 150 2.91 -9.60 29.95
C ILE A 150 3.18 -8.10 29.97
N ASP A 151 4.38 -7.73 30.41
CA ASP A 151 4.82 -6.33 30.39
C ASP A 151 4.78 -5.76 28.95
N PRO A 152 4.30 -4.52 28.77
CA PRO A 152 4.23 -3.83 27.49
C PRO A 152 5.49 -3.95 26.62
N PHE A 153 6.68 -3.88 27.23
CA PHE A 153 7.94 -3.98 26.50
C PHE A 153 8.14 -5.36 25.87
N TYR A 154 7.89 -6.44 26.61
CA TYR A 154 8.06 -7.80 26.12
C TYR A 154 7.02 -8.16 25.06
N ALA A 155 5.78 -7.68 25.20
CA ALA A 155 4.74 -7.90 24.20
C ALA A 155 5.10 -7.25 22.84
N VAL A 156 5.55 -6.00 22.86
CA VAL A 156 6.00 -5.28 21.66
C VAL A 156 7.26 -5.92 21.08
N ALA A 157 8.24 -6.28 21.92
CA ALA A 157 9.47 -6.92 21.46
C ALA A 157 9.20 -8.29 20.81
N LEU A 158 8.30 -9.10 21.40
CA LEU A 158 7.90 -10.39 20.85
C LEU A 158 7.32 -10.24 19.45
N MET A 159 6.41 -9.29 19.26
CA MET A 159 5.83 -9.00 17.95
C MET A 159 6.87 -8.49 16.96
N ALA A 160 7.70 -7.52 17.36
CA ALA A 160 8.70 -6.93 16.49
C ALA A 160 9.70 -7.97 15.97
N VAL A 161 10.21 -8.82 16.87
CA VAL A 161 11.11 -9.93 16.50
C VAL A 161 10.40 -10.91 15.58
N SER A 162 9.17 -11.30 15.91
CA SER A 162 8.41 -12.28 15.14
C SER A 162 8.12 -11.79 13.71
N VAL A 163 7.68 -10.54 13.54
CA VAL A 163 7.47 -9.93 12.22
C VAL A 163 8.79 -9.79 11.48
N ALA A 164 9.83 -9.28 12.13
CA ALA A 164 11.15 -9.13 11.49
C ALA A 164 11.70 -10.48 10.98
N LEU A 165 11.46 -11.59 11.68
CA LEU A 165 11.92 -12.91 11.26
C LEU A 165 11.31 -13.35 9.92
N TYR A 166 9.98 -13.30 9.76
CA TYR A 166 9.36 -13.82 8.54
C TYR A 166 9.35 -12.83 7.38
N VAL A 167 9.23 -11.53 7.66
CA VAL A 167 9.18 -10.52 6.59
C VAL A 167 10.53 -10.33 5.93
N SER A 168 11.64 -10.45 6.68
CA SER A 168 13.00 -10.33 6.12
C SER A 168 13.29 -11.36 5.04
N VAL A 169 12.62 -12.51 5.10
CA VAL A 169 12.78 -13.61 4.14
C VAL A 169 11.92 -13.37 2.89
N GLY A 170 10.73 -12.82 3.07
CA GLY A 170 9.72 -12.63 2.04
C GLY A 170 9.91 -11.36 1.19
N GLY A 171 9.51 -11.41 -0.08
CA GLY A 171 9.18 -10.18 -0.84
C GLY A 171 7.66 -9.95 -0.84
N PHE A 172 7.17 -8.99 -1.62
CA PHE A 172 5.73 -8.68 -1.70
C PHE A 172 4.87 -9.94 -1.99
N ARG A 173 5.36 -10.85 -2.86
CA ARG A 173 4.70 -12.13 -3.13
C ARG A 173 4.52 -13.00 -1.88
N ALA A 174 5.51 -13.03 -0.99
CA ALA A 174 5.43 -13.82 0.23
C ALA A 174 4.34 -13.26 1.17
N VAL A 175 4.36 -11.94 1.37
CA VAL A 175 3.36 -11.21 2.19
C VAL A 175 1.94 -11.54 1.71
N VAL A 176 1.68 -11.41 0.42
CA VAL A 176 0.36 -11.70 -0.16
C VAL A 176 -0.12 -13.14 0.10
N TRP A 177 0.79 -14.13 0.15
CA TRP A 177 0.42 -15.52 0.44
C TRP A 177 0.24 -15.78 1.94
N THR A 178 1.05 -15.14 2.80
CA THR A 178 0.88 -15.22 4.25
C THR A 178 -0.42 -14.57 4.70
N ASP A 179 -0.81 -13.47 4.06
CA ASP A 179 -2.04 -12.75 4.36
C ASP A 179 -3.30 -13.62 4.23
N ILE A 180 -3.32 -14.58 3.29
CA ILE A 180 -4.49 -15.46 3.12
C ILE A 180 -4.69 -16.31 4.38
N LEU A 181 -3.60 -16.88 4.91
CA LEU A 181 -3.63 -17.66 6.14
C LEU A 181 -4.00 -16.77 7.33
N GLN A 182 -3.41 -15.58 7.40
CA GLN A 182 -3.66 -14.61 8.47
C GLN A 182 -5.12 -14.15 8.50
N TYR A 183 -5.71 -13.88 7.33
CA TYR A 183 -7.12 -13.56 7.20
C TYR A 183 -8.03 -14.70 7.70
N ILE A 184 -7.71 -15.95 7.36
CA ILE A 184 -8.51 -17.09 7.83
C ILE A 184 -8.48 -17.18 9.37
N LEU A 185 -7.31 -16.99 9.97
CA LEU A 185 -7.15 -17.04 11.43
C LEU A 185 -7.90 -15.88 12.12
N LEU A 186 -7.78 -14.65 11.62
CA LEU A 186 -8.48 -13.50 12.19
C LEU A 186 -10.01 -13.57 11.98
N ALA A 187 -10.48 -14.08 10.83
CA ALA A 187 -11.91 -14.23 10.57
C ALA A 187 -12.49 -15.34 11.47
N GLY A 188 -11.75 -16.43 11.66
CA GLY A 188 -12.11 -17.50 12.61
C GLY A 188 -12.21 -16.98 14.05
N LEU A 189 -11.25 -16.14 14.48
CA LEU A 189 -11.31 -15.43 15.75
C LEU A 189 -12.58 -14.57 15.87
N ALA A 190 -12.85 -13.71 14.90
CA ALA A 190 -14.00 -12.80 14.93
C ALA A 190 -15.34 -13.57 14.99
N VAL A 191 -15.48 -14.63 14.20
CA VAL A 191 -16.67 -15.50 14.23
C VAL A 191 -16.82 -16.19 15.58
N TYR A 192 -15.74 -16.73 16.14
CA TYR A 192 -15.77 -17.41 17.43
C TYR A 192 -16.20 -16.46 18.56
N VAL A 193 -15.62 -15.26 18.63
CA VAL A 193 -15.96 -14.28 19.69
C VAL A 193 -17.40 -13.82 19.56
N ALA A 194 -17.90 -13.60 18.33
CA ALA A 194 -19.30 -13.28 18.09
C ALA A 194 -20.23 -14.40 18.57
N SER A 195 -19.93 -15.66 18.26
CA SER A 195 -20.72 -16.81 18.76
C SER A 195 -20.69 -16.90 20.28
N LEU A 196 -19.51 -16.74 20.90
CA LEU A 196 -19.33 -16.81 22.35
C LEU A 196 -20.19 -15.74 23.06
N ALA A 197 -20.16 -14.50 22.59
CA ALA A 197 -20.94 -13.41 23.18
C ALA A 197 -22.45 -13.66 23.07
N LEU A 198 -22.92 -14.18 21.94
CA LEU A 198 -24.34 -14.47 21.73
C LEU A 198 -24.81 -15.69 22.53
N ASP A 199 -24.00 -16.74 22.63
CA ASP A 199 -24.32 -17.94 23.40
C ASP A 199 -24.40 -17.64 24.90
N LEU A 200 -23.47 -16.82 25.42
CA LEU A 200 -23.50 -16.38 26.82
C LEU A 200 -24.69 -15.45 27.11
N SER A 201 -25.07 -14.58 26.17
CA SER A 201 -26.32 -13.81 26.27
C SER A 201 -27.54 -14.73 26.33
N ALA A 202 -27.59 -15.74 25.45
CA ALA A 202 -28.67 -16.72 25.41
C ALA A 202 -28.73 -17.56 26.69
N ALA A 203 -27.59 -17.90 27.29
CA ALA A 203 -27.50 -18.58 28.58
C ALA A 203 -28.09 -17.75 29.74
N LYS A 204 -28.09 -16.41 29.64
CA LYS A 204 -28.82 -15.50 30.54
C LYS A 204 -30.31 -15.37 30.19
N GLY A 205 -30.81 -16.15 29.23
CA GLY A 205 -32.21 -16.12 28.78
C GLY A 205 -32.53 -14.99 27.80
N VAL A 206 -31.52 -14.27 27.30
CA VAL A 206 -31.70 -13.13 26.40
C VAL A 206 -31.26 -13.50 24.99
N SER A 207 -32.23 -13.75 24.11
CA SER A 207 -31.97 -14.02 22.70
C SER A 207 -31.44 -12.79 21.97
N LEU A 208 -30.84 -12.97 20.79
CA LEU A 208 -30.35 -11.87 19.95
C LEU A 208 -31.41 -10.77 19.72
N MET A 209 -32.66 -11.16 19.45
CA MET A 209 -33.75 -10.19 19.21
C MET A 209 -34.12 -9.41 20.48
N VAL A 210 -34.07 -10.06 21.64
CA VAL A 210 -34.33 -9.39 22.93
C VAL A 210 -33.16 -8.46 23.29
N ALA A 211 -31.92 -8.90 23.11
CA ALA A 211 -30.73 -8.07 23.29
C ALA A 211 -30.76 -6.83 22.39
N ALA A 212 -31.06 -7.03 21.10
CA ALA A 212 -31.18 -5.96 20.12
C ALA A 212 -32.25 -4.93 20.49
N SER A 213 -33.39 -5.37 21.00
CA SER A 213 -34.49 -4.48 21.39
C SER A 213 -34.24 -3.74 22.71
N SER A 214 -33.40 -4.27 23.60
CA SER A 214 -33.06 -3.61 24.88
C SER A 214 -32.06 -2.46 24.75
N LEU A 215 -31.39 -2.32 23.60
CA LEU A 215 -30.35 -1.30 23.36
C LEU A 215 -30.91 0.13 23.22
N GLY A 216 -32.24 0.29 23.13
CA GLY A 216 -32.91 1.58 22.97
C GLY A 216 -32.83 2.12 21.54
N GLU A 217 -33.72 3.05 21.21
CA GLU A 217 -33.83 3.59 19.84
C GLU A 217 -32.57 4.36 19.40
N GLU A 218 -31.95 5.13 20.31
CA GLU A 218 -30.74 5.91 20.01
C GLU A 218 -29.55 5.04 19.57
N TRP A 219 -29.43 3.82 20.10
CA TRP A 219 -28.35 2.91 19.71
C TRP A 219 -28.46 2.50 18.24
N TRP A 220 -29.68 2.41 17.71
CA TRP A 220 -29.95 2.06 16.31
C TRP A 220 -29.93 3.26 15.37
N ASP A 221 -29.80 4.49 15.89
CA ASP A 221 -29.76 5.69 15.06
C ASP A 221 -28.38 5.83 14.38
N PRO A 222 -28.27 5.62 13.05
CA PRO A 222 -27.02 5.82 12.35
C PRO A 222 -26.62 7.31 12.29
N LEU A 223 -27.52 8.24 12.60
CA LEU A 223 -27.30 9.68 12.54
C LEU A 223 -27.13 10.31 13.94
N LEU A 224 -26.91 9.49 14.96
CA LEU A 224 -26.70 9.93 16.35
C LEU A 224 -25.61 11.02 16.46
N LEU A 225 -24.56 10.91 15.65
CA LEU A 225 -23.42 11.83 15.63
C LEU A 225 -23.74 13.11 14.84
N GLY A 226 -24.67 13.93 15.33
CA GLY A 226 -24.94 15.26 14.74
C GLY A 226 -25.72 15.22 13.42
N GLY A 227 -26.53 14.19 13.20
CA GLY A 227 -27.39 14.07 12.02
C GLY A 227 -26.61 13.69 10.76
N LEU A 228 -27.24 13.94 9.60
CA LEU A 228 -26.60 13.75 8.30
C LEU A 228 -25.33 14.60 8.14
N MET A 229 -25.29 15.79 8.74
CA MET A 229 -24.13 16.67 8.64
C MET A 229 -22.92 16.11 9.37
N GLY A 230 -23.08 15.59 10.59
CA GLY A 230 -21.95 14.98 11.29
C GLY A 230 -21.46 13.69 10.61
N ALA A 231 -22.36 12.85 10.10
CA ALA A 231 -21.98 11.72 9.26
C ALA A 231 -21.14 12.15 8.04
N LEU A 232 -21.55 13.21 7.33
CA LEU A 232 -20.78 13.77 6.21
C LEU A 232 -19.43 14.35 6.64
N VAL A 233 -19.33 14.96 7.82
CA VAL A 233 -18.08 15.46 8.38
C VAL A 233 -17.08 14.31 8.59
N PHE A 234 -17.49 13.21 9.22
CA PHE A 234 -16.62 12.04 9.40
C PHE A 234 -16.19 11.42 8.06
N LEU A 235 -17.12 11.34 7.10
CA LEU A 235 -16.80 10.86 5.76
C LEU A 235 -15.75 11.74 5.08
N VAL A 236 -15.91 13.07 5.12
CA VAL A 236 -14.96 14.00 4.50
C VAL A 236 -13.61 13.99 5.23
N ALA A 237 -13.61 13.79 6.54
CA ALA A 237 -12.40 13.72 7.37
C ALA A 237 -11.57 12.44 7.13
N LEU A 238 -12.21 11.27 7.15
CA LEU A 238 -11.52 9.99 7.27
C LEU A 238 -11.41 9.24 5.95
N LEU A 239 -12.48 9.25 5.13
CA LEU A 239 -12.52 8.48 3.88
C LEU A 239 -11.37 8.80 2.91
N PRO A 240 -10.95 10.07 2.72
CA PRO A 240 -9.86 10.37 1.79
C PRO A 240 -8.53 9.72 2.20
N GLY A 241 -8.25 9.62 3.49
CA GLY A 241 -7.05 8.99 4.03
C GLY A 241 -7.01 7.51 3.69
N TRP A 242 -8.12 6.79 3.89
CA TRP A 242 -8.26 5.38 3.49
C TRP A 242 -8.09 5.18 1.98
N VAL A 243 -8.59 6.09 1.14
CA VAL A 243 -8.39 6.03 -0.33
C VAL A 243 -6.94 6.28 -0.73
N ALA A 244 -6.25 7.16 0.01
CA ALA A 244 -4.86 7.53 -0.20
C ALA A 244 -3.86 6.53 0.40
N GLU A 245 -4.32 5.50 1.10
CA GLU A 245 -3.50 4.44 1.69
C GLU A 245 -2.74 3.66 0.60
N GLN A 246 -1.49 3.28 0.85
CA GLN A 246 -0.51 2.87 -0.18
C GLN A 246 -0.65 1.38 -0.58
N ASP A 247 -1.05 0.49 0.33
CA ASP A 247 -1.07 -0.97 0.12
C ASP A 247 -2.01 -1.44 -1.01
N PRO A 248 -3.31 -1.07 -1.04
CA PRO A 248 -4.23 -1.45 -2.11
C PRO A 248 -3.72 -1.04 -3.48
N TRP A 249 -3.00 0.07 -3.58
CA TRP A 249 -2.41 0.55 -4.83
C TRP A 249 -1.30 -0.38 -5.30
N GLN A 250 -0.44 -0.87 -4.39
CA GLN A 250 0.57 -1.90 -4.70
C GLN A 250 -0.09 -3.20 -5.18
N LYS A 251 -1.18 -3.62 -4.54
CA LYS A 251 -1.98 -4.79 -4.94
C LYS A 251 -2.63 -4.60 -6.32
N ILE A 252 -3.07 -3.39 -6.68
CA ILE A 252 -3.54 -3.07 -8.04
C ILE A 252 -2.41 -3.27 -9.06
N TRP A 253 -1.22 -2.71 -8.84
CA TRP A 253 -0.12 -2.88 -9.79
C TRP A 253 0.34 -4.34 -9.90
N ALA A 254 0.28 -5.09 -8.81
CA ALA A 254 0.58 -6.53 -8.76
C ALA A 254 -0.51 -7.44 -9.34
N ALA A 255 -1.71 -6.93 -9.59
CA ALA A 255 -2.77 -7.71 -10.23
C ALA A 255 -2.39 -8.13 -11.65
N ARG A 256 -2.88 -9.29 -12.10
CA ARG A 256 -2.66 -9.76 -13.49
C ARG A 256 -3.40 -8.95 -14.55
N ASP A 257 -4.52 -8.34 -14.18
CA ASP A 257 -5.35 -7.52 -15.07
C ASP A 257 -6.25 -6.58 -14.25
N GLY A 258 -6.87 -5.59 -14.91
CA GLY A 258 -7.72 -4.60 -14.24
C GLY A 258 -9.00 -5.18 -13.65
N ARG A 259 -9.56 -6.26 -14.22
CA ARG A 259 -10.75 -6.94 -13.66
C ARG A 259 -10.38 -7.68 -12.39
N SER A 260 -9.21 -8.33 -12.36
CA SER A 260 -8.67 -9.02 -11.19
C SER A 260 -8.39 -8.02 -10.05
N ALA A 261 -7.81 -6.86 -10.35
CA ALA A 261 -7.65 -5.76 -9.38
C ALA A 261 -8.99 -5.31 -8.79
N LYS A 262 -9.95 -4.93 -9.65
CA LYS A 262 -11.27 -4.45 -9.23
C LYS A 262 -12.05 -5.49 -8.42
N ARG A 263 -12.16 -6.73 -8.94
CA ARG A 263 -12.90 -7.81 -8.27
C ARG A 263 -12.24 -8.22 -6.96
N GLY A 264 -10.91 -8.19 -6.88
CA GLY A 264 -10.18 -8.47 -5.66
C GLY A 264 -10.48 -7.46 -4.57
N LEU A 265 -10.41 -6.16 -4.86
CA LEU A 265 -10.72 -5.12 -3.88
C LEU A 265 -12.20 -5.08 -3.47
N VAL A 266 -13.12 -5.39 -4.38
CA VAL A 266 -14.55 -5.57 -4.02
C VAL A 266 -14.72 -6.77 -3.08
N LEU A 267 -14.05 -7.89 -3.36
CA LEU A 267 -14.04 -9.04 -2.46
C LEU A 267 -13.46 -8.67 -1.09
N ALA A 268 -12.36 -7.93 -1.04
CA ALA A 268 -11.77 -7.44 0.20
C ALA A 268 -12.78 -6.61 1.03
N SER A 269 -13.47 -5.68 0.37
CA SER A 269 -14.51 -4.85 1.00
C SER A 269 -15.64 -5.69 1.60
N PHE A 270 -16.04 -6.75 0.91
CA PHE A 270 -17.06 -7.70 1.40
C PHE A 270 -16.55 -8.52 2.59
N LEU A 271 -15.29 -8.98 2.54
CA LEU A 271 -14.64 -9.70 3.63
C LEU A 271 -14.54 -8.82 4.90
N LEU A 272 -14.18 -7.54 4.74
CA LEU A 272 -14.22 -6.55 5.83
C LEU A 272 -15.62 -6.42 6.44
N ALA A 273 -16.65 -6.30 5.61
CA ALA A 273 -18.03 -6.18 6.07
C ALA A 273 -18.46 -7.40 6.91
N LEU A 274 -18.02 -8.60 6.56
CA LEU A 274 -18.31 -9.82 7.31
C LEU A 274 -17.66 -9.79 8.70
N VAL A 275 -16.40 -9.37 8.80
CA VAL A 275 -15.73 -9.27 10.10
C VAL A 275 -16.34 -8.16 10.96
N TYR A 276 -16.66 -6.99 10.38
CA TYR A 276 -17.34 -5.93 11.13
C TYR A 276 -18.76 -6.31 11.56
N LEU A 277 -19.45 -7.16 10.80
CA LEU A 277 -20.70 -7.77 11.25
C LEU A 277 -20.47 -8.66 12.49
N CYS A 278 -19.38 -9.43 12.54
CA CYS A 278 -19.02 -10.17 13.75
C CYS A 278 -18.72 -9.23 14.94
N CYS A 279 -18.02 -8.11 14.72
CA CYS A 279 -17.78 -7.11 15.77
C CYS A 279 -19.09 -6.48 16.28
N PHE A 280 -20.03 -6.19 15.38
CA PHE A 280 -21.37 -5.70 15.70
C PHE A 280 -22.16 -6.72 16.55
N LEU A 281 -22.20 -7.99 16.11
CA LEU A 281 -22.88 -9.06 16.86
C LEU A 281 -22.25 -9.28 18.24
N THR A 282 -20.92 -9.17 18.32
CA THR A 282 -20.18 -9.20 19.59
C THR A 282 -20.64 -8.07 20.50
N ALA A 283 -20.73 -6.84 20.01
CA ALA A 283 -21.20 -5.69 20.80
C ALA A 283 -22.64 -5.89 21.32
N VAL A 284 -23.54 -6.43 20.49
CA VAL A 284 -24.92 -6.75 20.92
C VAL A 284 -24.91 -7.78 22.05
N GLY A 285 -24.14 -8.87 21.93
CA GLY A 285 -24.02 -9.86 23.00
C GLY A 285 -23.41 -9.28 24.28
N LEU A 286 -22.34 -8.49 24.16
CA LEU A 286 -21.66 -7.86 25.30
C LEU A 286 -22.55 -6.87 26.06
N SER A 287 -23.47 -6.18 25.38
CA SER A 287 -24.39 -5.22 26.01
C SER A 287 -25.32 -5.84 27.06
N VAL A 288 -25.55 -7.15 26.98
CA VAL A 288 -26.33 -7.94 27.94
C VAL A 288 -25.44 -8.47 29.08
N LEU A 289 -24.17 -8.71 28.76
CA LEU A 289 -23.23 -9.38 29.65
C LEU A 289 -22.57 -8.42 30.63
N TYR A 290 -22.24 -7.22 30.16
CA TYR A 290 -21.48 -6.21 30.89
C TYR A 290 -22.23 -4.88 30.96
N PRO A 291 -21.97 -4.06 31.99
CA PRO A 291 -22.47 -2.69 32.06
C PRO A 291 -22.00 -1.86 30.86
N ARG A 292 -22.78 -0.82 30.52
CA ARG A 292 -22.39 0.11 29.46
C ARG A 292 -21.05 0.79 29.83
N PRO A 293 -20.02 0.70 28.98
CA PRO A 293 -18.73 1.29 29.27
C PRO A 293 -18.83 2.81 29.33
N SER A 294 -17.98 3.42 30.17
CA SER A 294 -17.95 4.87 30.40
C SER A 294 -16.98 5.61 29.48
N GLY A 295 -16.03 4.89 28.86
CA GLY A 295 -15.05 5.46 27.94
C GLY A 295 -14.54 4.45 26.91
N GLU A 296 -13.79 4.95 25.94
CA GLU A 296 -13.30 4.21 24.75
C GLU A 296 -12.43 3.02 25.12
N VAL A 297 -11.40 3.25 25.93
CA VAL A 297 -10.49 2.17 26.36
C VAL A 297 -11.25 1.07 27.11
N GLU A 298 -12.20 1.43 27.97
CA GLU A 298 -13.01 0.43 28.69
C GLU A 298 -13.86 -0.39 27.72
N ALA A 299 -14.47 0.25 26.72
CA ALA A 299 -15.30 -0.40 25.72
C ALA A 299 -14.52 -1.37 24.83
N GLU A 300 -13.33 -0.95 24.35
CA GLU A 300 -12.42 -1.78 23.57
C GLU A 300 -11.99 -3.04 24.34
N MET A 301 -11.69 -2.86 25.62
CA MET A 301 -11.23 -3.94 26.49
C MET A 301 -12.28 -5.02 26.78
N LEU A 302 -13.58 -4.73 26.62
CA LEU A 302 -14.64 -5.72 26.79
C LEU A 302 -14.55 -6.86 25.76
N TYR A 303 -14.00 -6.60 24.56
CA TYR A 303 -13.74 -7.63 23.56
C TYR A 303 -12.73 -8.67 24.05
N LEU A 304 -11.69 -8.24 24.77
CA LEU A 304 -10.69 -9.14 25.34
C LEU A 304 -11.21 -9.79 26.62
N LYS A 305 -11.95 -9.05 27.44
CA LYS A 305 -12.49 -9.52 28.71
C LYS A 305 -13.40 -10.74 28.55
N ILE A 306 -14.32 -10.73 27.57
CA ILE A 306 -15.22 -11.87 27.34
C ILE A 306 -14.47 -13.17 27.02
N ILE A 307 -13.34 -13.06 26.33
CA ILE A 307 -12.49 -14.21 25.98
C ILE A 307 -11.78 -14.69 27.25
N SER A 308 -11.09 -13.79 27.96
CA SER A 308 -10.32 -14.12 29.16
C SER A 308 -11.18 -14.73 30.28
N ASP A 309 -12.43 -14.29 30.41
CA ASP A 309 -13.33 -14.73 31.47
C ASP A 309 -13.95 -16.12 31.20
N ASN A 310 -14.07 -16.54 29.93
CA ASN A 310 -14.96 -17.66 29.55
C ASN A 310 -14.28 -18.78 28.74
N VAL A 311 -13.01 -18.62 28.36
CA VAL A 311 -12.31 -19.56 27.47
C VAL A 311 -11.23 -20.34 28.22
N PRO A 312 -11.12 -21.67 28.03
CA PRO A 312 -10.04 -22.44 28.64
C PRO A 312 -8.68 -22.05 28.06
N GLY A 313 -7.63 -22.17 28.87
CA GLY A 313 -6.28 -21.69 28.55
C GLY A 313 -5.68 -22.12 27.20
N TRP A 314 -5.92 -23.37 26.78
CA TRP A 314 -5.44 -23.84 25.46
C TRP A 314 -6.11 -23.12 24.29
N LEU A 315 -7.39 -22.77 24.43
CA LEU A 315 -8.15 -22.07 23.41
C LEU A 315 -7.84 -20.58 23.47
N LEU A 316 -7.61 -20.01 24.66
CA LEU A 316 -7.09 -18.65 24.83
C LEU A 316 -5.75 -18.49 24.07
N ALA A 317 -4.82 -19.43 24.23
CA ALA A 317 -3.56 -19.46 23.50
C ALA A 317 -3.76 -19.52 21.97
N LEU A 318 -4.71 -20.32 21.49
CA LEU A 318 -5.03 -20.43 20.06
C LEU A 318 -5.67 -19.15 19.50
N LEU A 319 -6.64 -18.55 20.20
CA LEU A 319 -7.28 -17.30 19.81
C LEU A 319 -6.29 -16.13 19.78
N THR A 320 -5.31 -16.14 20.68
CA THR A 320 -4.19 -15.20 20.66
C THR A 320 -3.41 -15.27 19.34
N ILE A 321 -3.30 -16.44 18.70
CA ILE A 321 -2.70 -16.55 17.36
C ILE A 321 -3.55 -15.86 16.30
N GLY A 322 -4.88 -15.82 16.44
CA GLY A 322 -5.74 -15.01 15.58
C GLY A 322 -5.45 -13.52 15.70
N PHE A 323 -5.25 -13.02 16.92
CA PHE A 323 -4.84 -11.62 17.16
C PHE A 323 -3.42 -11.33 16.67
N ALA A 324 -2.49 -12.27 16.87
CA ALA A 324 -1.14 -12.19 16.32
C ALA A 324 -1.21 -12.11 14.80
N ALA A 325 -1.99 -12.97 14.16
CA ALA A 325 -2.18 -12.99 12.72
C ALA A 325 -2.72 -11.66 12.19
N ALA A 326 -3.76 -11.09 12.81
CA ALA A 326 -4.33 -9.81 12.44
C ALA A 326 -3.33 -8.64 12.59
N SER A 327 -2.59 -8.60 13.69
CA SER A 327 -1.65 -7.50 13.96
C SER A 327 -0.39 -7.60 13.08
N MET A 328 0.11 -8.82 12.88
CA MET A 328 1.35 -9.07 12.13
C MET A 328 1.17 -8.87 10.63
N SER A 329 0.03 -9.27 10.03
CA SER A 329 -0.23 -9.01 8.59
C SER A 329 -0.31 -7.53 8.28
N CYS A 330 -0.82 -6.72 9.21
CA CYS A 330 -0.91 -5.28 8.98
C CYS A 330 0.46 -4.62 9.17
N THR A 331 1.19 -4.99 10.23
CA THR A 331 2.54 -4.48 10.47
C THR A 331 3.52 -4.85 9.37
N ASP A 332 3.47 -6.09 8.84
CA ASP A 332 4.33 -6.47 7.72
C ASP A 332 4.02 -5.67 6.44
N THR A 333 2.74 -5.42 6.17
CA THR A 333 2.27 -4.74 4.97
C THR A 333 2.67 -3.29 5.04
N PHE A 334 2.36 -2.60 6.15
CA PHE A 334 2.73 -1.20 6.33
C PHE A 334 4.25 -1.01 6.37
N ALA A 335 5.01 -1.88 7.05
CA ALA A 335 6.47 -1.80 7.05
C ALA A 335 7.06 -2.05 5.65
N THR A 336 6.53 -2.99 4.89
CA THR A 336 6.95 -3.29 3.52
C THR A 336 6.61 -2.16 2.56
N SER A 337 5.41 -1.58 2.66
CA SER A 337 4.97 -0.44 1.83
C SER A 337 5.78 0.82 2.16
N ALA A 338 6.02 1.11 3.45
CA ALA A 338 6.90 2.20 3.88
C ALA A 338 8.34 2.03 3.36
N ALA A 339 8.91 0.82 3.52
CA ALA A 339 10.24 0.51 3.04
C ALA A 339 10.34 0.55 1.52
N SER A 340 9.28 0.17 0.79
CA SER A 340 9.17 0.33 -0.66
C SER A 340 9.30 1.79 -1.05
N CYS A 341 8.54 2.68 -0.40
CA CYS A 341 8.57 4.11 -0.69
C CYS A 341 9.96 4.70 -0.38
N VAL A 342 10.53 4.40 0.79
CA VAL A 342 11.86 4.92 1.13
C VAL A 342 12.96 4.37 0.21
N SER A 343 13.00 3.06 0.00
CA SER A 343 14.03 2.43 -0.83
C SER A 343 13.95 2.91 -2.28
N ARG A 344 12.76 2.94 -2.87
CA ARG A 344 12.55 3.27 -4.29
C ARG A 344 12.60 4.77 -4.54
N ASP A 345 11.92 5.55 -3.72
CA ASP A 345 11.64 6.96 -4.02
C ASP A 345 12.63 7.92 -3.38
N LEU A 346 13.30 7.51 -2.30
CA LEU A 346 14.34 8.30 -1.64
C LEU A 346 15.73 7.72 -1.93
N VAL A 347 15.97 6.47 -1.53
CA VAL A 347 17.31 5.86 -1.60
C VAL A 347 17.73 5.65 -3.05
N GLN A 348 17.00 4.88 -3.84
CA GLN A 348 17.39 4.60 -5.23
C GLN A 348 17.36 5.88 -6.07
N ARG A 349 16.36 6.73 -5.90
CA ARG A 349 16.21 7.95 -6.71
C ARG A 349 17.30 8.99 -6.44
N HIS A 350 17.68 9.20 -5.18
CA HIS A 350 18.52 10.34 -4.79
C HIS A 350 19.88 9.93 -4.20
N LEU A 351 19.95 8.83 -3.44
CA LEU A 351 21.18 8.44 -2.72
C LEU A 351 22.03 7.42 -3.49
N ARG A 352 21.38 6.43 -4.14
CA ARG A 352 22.04 5.38 -4.93
C ARG A 352 21.33 5.14 -6.29
N PRO A 353 21.42 6.12 -7.21
CA PRO A 353 20.89 6.05 -8.57
C PRO A 353 21.29 4.77 -9.33
N ALA A 354 22.54 4.32 -9.18
CA ALA A 354 23.09 3.17 -9.90
C ALA A 354 22.93 1.82 -9.17
N ALA A 355 22.14 1.74 -8.10
CA ALA A 355 21.99 0.51 -7.32
C ALA A 355 21.42 -0.64 -8.16
N THR A 356 22.09 -1.79 -8.10
CA THR A 356 21.64 -3.04 -8.73
C THR A 356 20.42 -3.61 -8.02
N MET A 357 19.71 -4.53 -8.69
CA MET A 357 18.56 -5.22 -8.09
C MET A 357 18.91 -5.92 -6.77
N LYS A 358 20.05 -6.62 -6.70
CA LYS A 358 20.47 -7.33 -5.48
C LYS A 358 20.73 -6.37 -4.32
N GLU A 359 21.34 -5.21 -4.58
CA GLU A 359 21.54 -4.18 -3.57
C GLU A 359 20.22 -3.59 -3.09
N MET A 360 19.29 -3.32 -4.01
CA MET A 360 17.96 -2.81 -3.69
C MET A 360 17.15 -3.78 -2.83
N LEU A 361 17.28 -5.09 -3.03
CA LEU A 361 16.67 -6.11 -2.16
C LEU A 361 17.17 -6.00 -0.73
N VAL A 362 18.49 -5.88 -0.55
CA VAL A 362 19.12 -5.79 0.77
C VAL A 362 18.71 -4.47 1.46
N ILE A 363 18.75 -3.36 0.72
CA ILE A 363 18.31 -2.05 1.22
C ILE A 363 16.86 -2.11 1.69
N ASN A 364 15.97 -2.71 0.90
CA ASN A 364 14.57 -2.82 1.30
C ASN A 364 14.39 -3.64 2.57
N ARG A 365 15.05 -4.81 2.69
CA ARG A 365 14.96 -5.66 3.89
C ARG A 365 15.44 -4.93 5.14
N ILE A 366 16.55 -4.20 5.06
CA ILE A 366 17.06 -3.38 6.17
C ILE A 366 16.05 -2.30 6.55
N LEU A 367 15.47 -1.61 5.56
CA LEU A 367 14.46 -0.57 5.81
C LEU A 367 13.20 -1.13 6.44
N VAL A 368 12.70 -2.30 6.02
CA VAL A 368 11.56 -2.96 6.67
C VAL A 368 11.83 -3.16 8.16
N ILE A 369 13.00 -3.70 8.52
CA ILE A 369 13.39 -3.92 9.91
C ILE A 369 13.43 -2.57 10.67
N ILE A 370 14.02 -1.54 10.07
CA ILE A 370 14.06 -0.19 10.66
C ILE A 370 12.64 0.34 10.92
N MET A 371 11.71 0.21 9.96
CA MET A 371 10.33 0.65 10.12
C MET A 371 9.64 -0.08 11.27
N ILE A 372 9.79 -1.40 11.36
CA ILE A 372 9.25 -2.21 12.47
C ILE A 372 9.77 -1.69 13.81
N PHE A 373 11.08 -1.41 13.93
CA PHE A 373 11.66 -0.88 15.17
C PHE A 373 11.18 0.53 15.51
N ILE A 374 11.00 1.41 14.52
CA ILE A 374 10.46 2.76 14.74
C ILE A 374 9.02 2.65 15.25
N SER A 375 8.16 1.88 14.57
CA SER A 375 6.77 1.67 14.99
C SER A 375 6.69 1.06 16.39
N ALA A 376 7.47 0.02 16.67
CA ALA A 376 7.55 -0.61 17.98
C ALA A 376 7.95 0.39 19.08
N SER A 377 8.94 1.25 18.82
CA SER A 377 9.43 2.24 19.80
C SER A 377 8.39 3.30 20.12
N ILE A 378 7.65 3.76 19.10
CA ILE A 378 6.54 4.72 19.30
C ILE A 378 5.40 4.05 20.08
N ALA A 379 5.07 2.80 19.76
CA ALA A 379 4.00 2.04 20.41
C ALA A 379 4.24 1.72 21.91
N LEU A 380 5.49 1.78 22.38
CA LEU A 380 5.80 1.67 23.82
C LEU A 380 5.25 2.85 24.62
N HIS A 381 5.23 4.03 24.01
CA HIS A 381 4.82 5.29 24.67
C HIS A 381 3.37 5.68 24.33
N ALA A 382 2.83 5.14 23.24
CA ALA A 382 1.44 5.34 22.85
C ALA A 382 0.50 4.33 23.53
N SER A 383 -0.68 4.83 23.94
CA SER A 383 -1.73 4.04 24.60
C SER A 383 -3.05 4.00 23.84
N SER A 384 -3.34 5.00 23.00
CA SER A 384 -4.60 5.13 22.28
C SER A 384 -4.50 4.58 20.86
N ILE A 385 -5.36 3.60 20.54
CA ILE A 385 -5.50 3.08 19.17
C ILE A 385 -6.15 4.13 18.27
N VAL A 386 -7.24 4.74 18.76
CA VAL A 386 -8.04 5.73 18.04
C VAL A 386 -7.19 6.89 17.55
N ASP A 387 -6.47 7.55 18.47
CA ASP A 387 -5.66 8.74 18.14
C ASP A 387 -4.59 8.42 17.09
N ALA A 388 -3.90 7.29 17.24
CA ALA A 388 -2.85 6.90 16.31
C ALA A 388 -3.39 6.65 14.89
N VAL A 389 -4.56 6.01 14.77
CA VAL A 389 -5.21 5.80 13.46
C VAL A 389 -5.70 7.12 12.86
N ILE A 390 -6.33 7.98 13.68
CA ILE A 390 -6.88 9.23 13.19
C ILE A 390 -5.73 10.13 12.71
N ILE A 391 -4.65 10.28 13.49
CA ILE A 391 -3.46 11.04 13.09
C ILE A 391 -2.87 10.50 11.77
N ALA A 392 -2.75 9.18 11.62
CA ALA A 392 -2.28 8.57 10.38
C ALA A 392 -3.16 8.95 9.18
N THR A 393 -4.49 8.83 9.36
CA THR A 393 -5.49 9.05 8.32
C THR A 393 -5.56 10.51 7.89
N VAL A 394 -5.57 11.45 8.84
CA VAL A 394 -5.66 12.89 8.54
C VAL A 394 -4.41 13.41 7.84
N ILE A 395 -3.22 12.86 8.11
CA ILE A 395 -1.99 13.20 7.36
C ILE A 395 -2.16 12.83 5.89
N GLY A 396 -2.64 11.62 5.58
CA GLY A 396 -2.89 11.20 4.20
C GLY A 396 -3.96 12.05 3.51
N THR A 397 -5.10 12.25 4.18
CA THR A 397 -6.24 13.06 3.76
C THR A 397 -5.81 14.47 3.32
N THR A 398 -4.99 15.14 4.13
CA THR A 398 -4.65 16.56 3.94
C THR A 398 -3.42 16.78 3.07
N SER A 399 -2.49 15.82 3.02
CA SER A 399 -1.21 16.00 2.32
C SER A 399 -1.32 15.73 0.83
N TYR A 400 -1.75 14.52 0.43
CA TYR A 400 -1.56 14.07 -0.95
C TYR A 400 -2.80 13.42 -1.59
N PHE A 401 -3.94 13.35 -0.90
CA PHE A 401 -5.19 12.87 -1.49
C PHE A 401 -5.61 13.67 -2.74
N PHE A 402 -5.72 15.00 -2.64
CA PHE A 402 -6.10 15.84 -3.80
C PHE A 402 -5.10 15.78 -4.95
N PRO A 403 -3.77 15.85 -4.72
CA PRO A 403 -2.78 15.56 -5.75
C PRO A 403 -2.99 14.21 -6.43
N ILE A 404 -3.24 13.13 -5.67
CA ILE A 404 -3.45 11.80 -6.25
C ILE A 404 -4.72 11.76 -7.13
N ILE A 405 -5.88 12.10 -6.57
CA ILE A 405 -7.16 12.00 -7.28
C ILE A 405 -7.23 13.03 -8.42
N GLY A 406 -6.77 14.25 -8.18
CA GLY A 406 -6.68 15.29 -9.20
C GLY A 406 -5.74 14.91 -10.34
N GLY A 407 -4.65 14.18 -10.05
CA GLY A 407 -3.74 13.66 -11.06
C GLY A 407 -4.43 12.69 -12.03
N LEU A 408 -5.29 11.81 -11.51
CA LEU A 408 -6.00 10.81 -12.30
C LEU A 408 -7.16 11.38 -13.14
N TYR A 409 -7.85 12.42 -12.64
CA TYR A 409 -9.11 12.87 -13.22
C TYR A 409 -9.09 14.30 -13.77
N TRP A 410 -8.16 15.16 -13.33
CA TRP A 410 -8.15 16.57 -13.70
C TRP A 410 -6.96 16.92 -14.59
N LYS A 411 -7.23 17.14 -15.89
CA LYS A 411 -6.21 17.51 -16.90
C LYS A 411 -5.43 18.77 -16.53
N ARG A 412 -6.06 19.70 -15.82
CA ARG A 412 -5.48 21.00 -15.47
C ARG A 412 -4.56 20.96 -14.25
N ALA A 413 -4.61 19.89 -13.45
CA ALA A 413 -3.73 19.70 -12.31
C ALA A 413 -2.27 19.69 -12.76
N ASN A 414 -1.41 20.40 -12.02
CA ASN A 414 0.01 20.51 -12.32
C ASN A 414 0.86 20.39 -11.05
N ARG A 415 2.18 20.28 -11.23
CA ARG A 415 3.16 20.12 -10.14
C ARG A 415 3.09 21.22 -9.07
N TRP A 416 2.82 22.46 -9.43
CA TRP A 416 2.78 23.57 -8.47
C TRP A 416 1.57 23.51 -7.56
N GLY A 417 0.40 23.17 -8.12
CA GLY A 417 -0.80 22.91 -7.33
C GLY A 417 -0.62 21.72 -6.40
N ALA A 418 -0.04 20.62 -6.91
CA ALA A 418 0.25 19.44 -6.10
C ALA A 418 1.20 19.74 -4.93
N MET A 419 2.28 20.49 -5.18
CA MET A 419 3.24 20.88 -4.14
C MET A 419 2.62 21.83 -3.10
N ALA A 420 1.83 22.81 -3.55
CA ALA A 420 1.17 23.75 -2.64
C ALA A 420 0.17 23.04 -1.72
N ALA A 421 -0.60 22.08 -2.25
CA ALA A 421 -1.50 21.26 -1.46
C ALA A 421 -0.76 20.45 -0.39
N LEU A 422 0.35 19.84 -0.77
CA LEU A 422 1.16 19.02 0.13
C LEU A 422 1.80 19.84 1.26
N ILE A 423 2.40 20.98 0.93
CA ILE A 423 3.05 21.85 1.92
C ILE A 423 2.00 22.52 2.82
N VAL A 424 0.95 23.10 2.25
CA VAL A 424 -0.03 23.86 3.04
C VAL A 424 -0.97 22.92 3.79
N GLY A 425 -1.56 21.93 3.11
CA GLY A 425 -2.48 20.98 3.73
C GLY A 425 -1.77 20.09 4.75
N GLY A 426 -0.76 19.34 4.30
CA GLY A 426 0.01 18.44 5.16
C GLY A 426 0.77 19.19 6.27
N GLY A 427 1.39 20.33 5.94
CA GLY A 427 2.07 21.16 6.94
C GLY A 427 1.10 21.71 8.00
N THR A 428 -0.09 22.19 7.60
CA THR A 428 -1.11 22.63 8.56
C THR A 428 -1.55 21.48 9.46
N GLN A 429 -1.78 20.29 8.89
CA GLN A 429 -2.21 19.13 9.68
C GLN A 429 -1.16 18.72 10.71
N ILE A 430 0.11 18.65 10.32
CA ILE A 430 1.22 18.33 11.23
C ILE A 430 1.31 19.38 12.34
N LEU A 431 1.16 20.67 12.02
CA LEU A 431 1.19 21.75 13.01
C LEU A 431 0.03 21.67 13.99
N LEU A 432 -1.19 21.36 13.52
CA LEU A 432 -2.36 21.22 14.37
C LEU A 432 -2.22 20.03 15.32
N VAL A 433 -1.81 18.86 14.82
CA VAL A 433 -1.55 17.68 15.65
C VAL A 433 -0.45 17.98 16.67
N ALA A 434 0.65 18.62 16.26
CA ALA A 434 1.73 18.97 17.16
C ALA A 434 1.26 19.95 18.26
N TYR A 435 0.49 20.98 17.88
CA TYR A 435 -0.08 21.93 18.82
C TYR A 435 -1.00 21.26 19.84
N GLU A 436 -1.87 20.36 19.38
CA GLU A 436 -2.78 19.60 20.25
C GLU A 436 -2.02 18.75 21.27
N GLN A 437 -1.05 17.97 20.79
CA GLN A 437 -0.34 16.97 21.60
C GLN A 437 0.68 17.59 22.57
N PHE A 438 1.45 18.59 22.12
CA PHE A 438 2.57 19.11 22.92
C PHE A 438 2.27 20.42 23.66
N TRP A 439 1.31 21.23 23.20
CA TRP A 439 1.00 22.53 23.81
C TRP A 439 -0.36 22.56 24.50
N LEU A 440 -1.42 22.15 23.81
CA LEU A 440 -2.78 22.25 24.33
C LEU A 440 -3.09 21.14 25.35
N ALA A 441 -2.59 19.93 25.12
CA ALA A 441 -2.85 18.71 25.90
C ALA A 441 -4.35 18.43 26.12
N LYS A 442 -5.19 18.92 25.21
CA LYS A 442 -6.63 18.70 25.14
C LYS A 442 -7.05 18.59 23.67
N PRO A 443 -8.12 17.85 23.38
CA PRO A 443 -8.71 17.81 22.04
C PRO A 443 -8.96 19.20 21.46
N LEU A 444 -8.63 19.40 20.18
CA LEU A 444 -8.75 20.69 19.49
C LEU A 444 -10.21 21.17 19.35
N ASP A 445 -11.16 20.24 19.36
CA ASP A 445 -12.60 20.54 19.36
C ASP A 445 -13.05 21.32 20.61
N SER A 446 -12.28 21.26 21.71
CA SER A 446 -12.50 22.08 22.91
C SER A 446 -12.36 23.58 22.66
N ILE A 447 -11.59 23.97 21.64
CA ILE A 447 -11.46 25.37 21.21
C ILE A 447 -12.61 25.74 20.26
N SER A 448 -12.91 24.88 19.31
CA SER A 448 -13.93 25.11 18.29
C SER A 448 -14.43 23.80 17.71
N PRO A 449 -15.76 23.60 17.56
CA PRO A 449 -16.33 22.42 16.91
C PRO A 449 -15.86 22.20 15.46
N TYR A 450 -15.27 23.21 14.81
CA TYR A 450 -14.70 23.08 13.47
C TYR A 450 -13.31 22.44 13.45
N LEU A 451 -12.67 22.27 14.61
CA LEU A 451 -11.35 21.66 14.77
C LEU A 451 -11.42 20.20 15.26
N THR A 452 -12.57 19.54 15.10
CA THR A 452 -12.74 18.11 15.34
C THR A 452 -11.71 17.27 14.57
N GLU A 453 -11.32 16.14 15.16
CA GLU A 453 -10.38 15.19 14.55
C GLU A 453 -9.05 15.84 14.14
N HIS A 454 -8.39 16.46 15.12
CA HIS A 454 -7.13 17.19 14.93
C HIS A 454 -7.20 18.32 13.89
N GLY A 455 -8.37 18.93 13.71
CA GLY A 455 -8.60 20.01 12.75
C GLY A 455 -8.48 19.59 11.28
N VAL A 456 -8.74 18.32 10.97
CA VAL A 456 -8.66 17.75 9.61
C VAL A 456 -9.42 18.55 8.56
N LEU A 457 -10.60 19.09 8.89
CA LEU A 457 -11.39 19.89 7.93
C LEU A 457 -10.64 21.14 7.48
N VAL A 458 -9.88 21.77 8.37
CA VAL A 458 -9.06 22.95 8.04
C VAL A 458 -7.92 22.53 7.10
N GLY A 459 -7.15 21.51 7.48
CA GLY A 459 -6.05 21.00 6.65
C GLY A 459 -6.52 20.55 5.27
N LEU A 460 -7.64 19.83 5.20
CA LEU A 460 -8.23 19.33 3.95
C LEU A 460 -8.73 20.49 3.08
N THR A 461 -9.43 21.45 3.67
CA THR A 461 -9.95 22.61 2.92
C THR A 461 -8.81 23.43 2.34
N LEU A 462 -7.76 23.70 3.13
CA LEU A 462 -6.58 24.40 2.64
C LEU A 462 -5.87 23.61 1.53
N SER A 463 -5.71 22.30 1.70
CA SER A 463 -5.15 21.43 0.66
C SER A 463 -5.93 21.54 -0.65
N ALA A 464 -7.27 21.44 -0.59
CA ALA A 464 -8.15 21.56 -1.75
C ALA A 464 -8.02 22.94 -2.45
N LEU A 465 -8.10 24.01 -1.66
CA LEU A 465 -8.06 25.38 -2.16
C LEU A 465 -6.72 25.70 -2.82
N PHE A 466 -5.61 25.32 -2.20
CA PHE A 466 -4.28 25.53 -2.77
C PHE A 466 -4.04 24.63 -3.98
N PHE A 467 -4.49 23.37 -3.94
CA PHE A 467 -4.41 22.46 -5.08
C PHE A 467 -5.10 23.06 -6.31
N VAL A 468 -6.35 23.49 -6.16
CA VAL A 468 -7.15 24.05 -7.26
C VAL A 468 -6.64 25.43 -7.66
N GLY A 469 -6.48 26.34 -6.70
CA GLY A 469 -6.11 27.73 -6.94
C GLY A 469 -4.74 27.86 -7.59
N VAL A 470 -3.71 27.18 -7.06
CA VAL A 470 -2.36 27.25 -7.62
C VAL A 470 -2.27 26.49 -8.94
N SER A 471 -2.97 25.36 -9.10
CA SER A 471 -3.05 24.69 -10.41
C SER A 471 -3.58 25.67 -11.46
N LEU A 472 -4.70 26.35 -11.20
CA LEU A 472 -5.31 27.29 -12.14
C LEU A 472 -4.45 28.53 -12.41
N ALA A 473 -3.71 29.02 -11.41
CA ALA A 473 -2.87 30.21 -11.51
C ALA A 473 -1.52 29.96 -12.21
N THR A 474 -1.05 28.72 -12.31
CA THR A 474 0.29 28.38 -12.85
C THR A 474 0.20 27.67 -14.20
N LYS A 475 1.31 27.55 -14.93
CA LYS A 475 1.33 26.92 -16.26
C LYS A 475 0.84 25.46 -16.22
N PRO A 476 0.10 24.98 -17.24
CA PRO A 476 -0.32 23.59 -17.33
C PRO A 476 0.88 22.65 -17.50
N GLU A 477 0.70 21.39 -17.11
CA GLU A 477 1.71 20.35 -17.25
C GLU A 477 1.90 19.97 -18.74
N PRO A 478 3.12 19.62 -19.20
CA PRO A 478 3.34 19.17 -20.57
C PRO A 478 2.49 17.95 -20.94
N GLU A 479 2.03 17.89 -22.19
CA GLU A 479 1.13 16.83 -22.68
C GLU A 479 1.71 15.41 -22.51
N ILE A 480 3.04 15.27 -22.52
CA ILE A 480 3.73 13.99 -22.32
C ILE A 480 3.47 13.37 -20.93
N HIS A 481 3.34 14.19 -19.88
CA HIS A 481 3.01 13.73 -18.53
C HIS A 481 1.53 13.42 -18.36
N LEU A 482 0.67 14.00 -19.21
CA LEU A 482 -0.77 13.79 -19.21
C LEU A 482 -1.17 12.56 -20.03
N ALA A 483 -0.45 12.25 -21.10
CA ALA A 483 -0.75 11.17 -22.03
C ALA A 483 -1.01 9.80 -21.34
N PRO A 484 -0.25 9.37 -20.31
CA PRO A 484 -0.52 8.09 -19.65
C PRO A 484 -1.87 8.02 -18.90
N PHE A 485 -2.44 9.18 -18.57
CA PHE A 485 -3.66 9.29 -17.75
C PHE A 485 -4.89 9.62 -18.59
N PHE A 486 -4.70 10.25 -19.75
CA PHE A 486 -5.75 10.78 -20.61
C PHE A 486 -5.58 10.26 -22.05
N PRO A 487 -6.39 9.27 -22.49
CA PRO A 487 -6.28 8.65 -23.81
C PRO A 487 -6.30 9.65 -24.98
N GLU A 488 -7.16 10.68 -24.90
CA GLU A 488 -7.27 11.73 -25.92
C GLU A 488 -5.95 12.51 -26.13
N ILE A 489 -5.20 12.74 -25.05
CA ILE A 489 -3.90 13.41 -25.12
C ILE A 489 -2.86 12.44 -25.68
N ALA A 490 -2.93 11.18 -25.28
CA ALA A 490 -2.03 10.15 -25.80
C ALA A 490 -2.16 9.96 -27.31
N GLU A 491 -3.37 10.00 -27.86
CA GLU A 491 -3.58 9.95 -29.30
C GLU A 491 -2.87 11.10 -30.00
N LYS A 492 -2.99 12.33 -29.49
CA LYS A 492 -2.31 13.51 -30.04
C LYS A 492 -0.79 13.42 -29.95
N VAL A 493 -0.27 12.91 -28.82
CA VAL A 493 1.18 12.84 -28.56
C VAL A 493 1.84 11.71 -29.34
N PHE A 494 1.15 10.57 -29.51
CA PHE A 494 1.72 9.34 -30.06
C PHE A 494 1.22 8.96 -31.46
N SER A 495 0.44 9.81 -32.17
CA SER A 495 -0.09 9.54 -33.52
C SER A 495 0.96 9.54 -34.66
N ARG A 496 2.17 9.06 -34.42
CA ARG A 496 3.20 8.91 -35.48
C ARG A 496 3.15 7.52 -36.09
N ASP A 497 3.16 7.46 -37.42
CA ASP A 497 3.37 6.22 -38.15
C ASP A 497 4.74 5.63 -37.77
N LEU A 498 4.74 4.38 -37.29
CA LEU A 498 5.97 3.67 -36.97
C LEU A 498 6.76 3.38 -38.25
N PRO A 499 8.11 3.43 -38.20
CA PRO A 499 8.94 2.95 -39.30
C PRO A 499 8.58 1.49 -39.64
N ARG A 500 8.34 1.18 -40.92
CA ARG A 500 8.05 -0.20 -41.34
C ARG A 500 9.27 -1.09 -41.08
N VAL A 501 9.10 -2.15 -40.31
CA VAL A 501 10.14 -3.15 -40.02
C VAL A 501 10.07 -4.30 -41.02
N ASP A 502 11.21 -4.68 -41.61
CA ASP A 502 11.30 -5.88 -42.44
C ASP A 502 11.44 -7.13 -41.55
N ARG A 503 10.30 -7.76 -41.26
CA ARG A 503 10.19 -8.99 -40.47
C ARG A 503 10.88 -10.21 -41.11
N LYS A 504 11.21 -10.16 -42.40
CA LYS A 504 11.88 -11.29 -43.09
C LYS A 504 13.41 -11.24 -42.96
N SER A 505 13.96 -10.10 -42.56
CA SER A 505 15.41 -9.92 -42.40
C SER A 505 15.98 -10.92 -41.38
N ALA A 506 17.20 -11.39 -41.62
CA ALA A 506 17.88 -12.32 -40.70
C ALA A 506 18.11 -11.67 -39.32
N ARG A 507 18.43 -10.37 -39.30
CA ARG A 507 18.65 -9.59 -38.08
C ARG A 507 17.39 -9.49 -37.22
N TYR A 508 16.22 -9.28 -37.83
CA TYR A 508 14.95 -9.24 -37.09
C TYR A 508 14.68 -10.58 -36.39
N ARG A 509 14.82 -11.69 -37.13
CA ARG A 509 14.60 -13.03 -36.57
C ARG A 509 15.57 -13.36 -35.44
N ASP A 510 16.83 -12.96 -35.56
CA ASP A 510 17.84 -13.18 -34.53
C ASP A 510 17.49 -12.42 -33.24
N VAL A 511 17.27 -11.11 -33.31
CA VAL A 511 16.95 -10.27 -32.14
C VAL A 511 15.65 -10.71 -31.46
N VAL A 512 14.58 -10.96 -32.23
CA VAL A 512 13.29 -11.34 -31.65
C VAL A 512 13.33 -12.76 -31.06
N SER A 513 14.16 -13.66 -31.59
CA SER A 513 14.32 -15.01 -31.01
C SER A 513 15.00 -15.03 -29.64
N GLN A 514 15.76 -13.97 -29.32
CA GLN A 514 16.40 -13.77 -28.02
C GLN A 514 15.44 -13.15 -26.99
N ALA A 515 14.26 -12.67 -27.41
CA ALA A 515 13.27 -12.12 -26.49
C ALA A 515 12.50 -13.25 -25.80
N ASP A 516 12.54 -13.28 -24.46
CA ASP A 516 11.74 -14.21 -23.66
C ASP A 516 10.29 -13.70 -23.59
N GLU A 517 9.33 -14.59 -23.86
CA GLU A 517 7.90 -14.28 -23.86
C GLU A 517 7.19 -15.09 -22.76
N LYS A 518 6.64 -14.41 -21.76
CA LYS A 518 5.83 -15.01 -20.70
C LYS A 518 4.43 -14.44 -20.70
N ILE A 519 3.41 -15.30 -20.76
CA ILE A 519 2.01 -14.88 -20.79
C ILE A 519 1.46 -14.76 -19.35
N ALA A 520 0.89 -13.59 -19.01
CA ALA A 520 0.25 -13.32 -17.72
C ALA A 520 -1.11 -12.64 -17.93
N GLY A 521 -2.21 -13.39 -17.75
CA GLY A 521 -3.56 -12.85 -17.94
C GLY A 521 -3.80 -12.33 -19.36
N GLU A 522 -4.22 -11.07 -19.50
CA GLU A 522 -4.49 -10.40 -20.78
C GLU A 522 -3.22 -9.82 -21.45
N ARG A 523 -2.05 -9.91 -20.81
CA ARG A 523 -0.78 -9.36 -21.30
C ARG A 523 0.26 -10.43 -21.60
N SER A 524 1.21 -10.08 -22.45
CA SER A 524 2.44 -10.83 -22.73
C SER A 524 3.62 -10.02 -22.20
N HIS A 525 4.52 -10.64 -21.45
CA HIS A 525 5.73 -10.02 -20.91
C HIS A 525 6.88 -10.38 -21.84
N LEU A 526 7.42 -9.38 -22.54
CA LEU A 526 8.55 -9.51 -23.44
C LEU A 526 9.79 -8.98 -22.73
N ASN A 527 10.85 -9.78 -22.63
CA ASN A 527 12.13 -9.37 -22.05
C ASN A 527 13.27 -9.64 -23.02
N LEU A 528 14.19 -8.69 -23.19
CA LEU A 528 15.36 -8.82 -24.06
C LEU A 528 16.57 -8.19 -23.37
N ALA A 529 17.70 -8.89 -23.37
CA ALA A 529 18.95 -8.37 -22.84
C ALA A 529 19.86 -7.96 -24.01
N VAL A 530 20.34 -6.71 -23.98
CA VAL A 530 21.32 -6.19 -24.92
C VAL A 530 22.69 -6.26 -24.26
N SER A 531 23.58 -7.08 -24.80
CA SER A 531 24.95 -7.21 -24.28
C SER A 531 25.84 -6.11 -24.84
N HIS A 532 26.71 -5.52 -24.03
CA HIS A 532 27.68 -4.51 -24.47
C HIS A 532 29.09 -4.79 -23.96
N ASN A 533 30.10 -4.47 -24.77
CA ASN A 533 31.52 -4.53 -24.39
C ASN A 533 32.26 -3.25 -24.84
N ALA A 534 33.31 -2.88 -24.11
CA ALA A 534 34.22 -1.81 -24.52
C ALA A 534 34.90 -2.15 -25.85
N ALA A 535 34.92 -1.22 -26.81
CA ALA A 535 35.73 -1.36 -28.01
C ALA A 535 37.12 -0.73 -27.78
N GLY A 536 38.19 -1.53 -27.80
CA GLY A 536 39.57 -1.01 -27.78
C GLY A 536 40.05 -0.43 -26.43
N LYS A 537 41.03 0.50 -26.48
CA LYS A 537 41.94 0.95 -25.39
C LYS A 537 41.31 1.44 -24.07
N ALA A 538 39.99 1.43 -23.91
CA ALA A 538 39.29 1.72 -22.64
C ALA A 538 39.14 0.44 -21.77
N ARG A 539 40.22 -0.32 -21.60
CA ARG A 539 40.26 -1.50 -20.72
C ARG A 539 40.66 -1.07 -19.31
N THR A 540 39.78 -1.31 -18.35
CA THR A 540 40.13 -1.39 -16.92
C THR A 540 40.89 -2.69 -16.66
N VAL A 541 41.61 -2.78 -15.54
CA VAL A 541 42.47 -3.93 -15.15
C VAL A 541 41.69 -5.26 -15.11
N ASP A 542 40.36 -5.20 -14.94
CA ASP A 542 39.46 -6.37 -14.88
C ASP A 542 38.69 -6.65 -16.20
N GLY A 543 38.94 -5.89 -17.28
CA GLY A 543 38.34 -6.14 -18.60
C GLY A 543 36.88 -5.68 -18.80
N THR A 544 36.19 -5.17 -17.76
CA THR A 544 34.83 -4.61 -17.87
C THR A 544 34.87 -3.07 -17.90
N ALA A 545 34.52 -2.46 -19.03
CA ALA A 545 34.27 -1.02 -19.07
C ALA A 545 32.84 -0.74 -18.57
N LYS A 546 32.72 -0.06 -17.43
CA LYS A 546 31.42 0.35 -16.90
C LYS A 546 30.75 1.34 -17.85
N LEU A 547 29.55 0.99 -18.34
CA LEU A 547 28.70 1.87 -19.15
C LEU A 547 28.42 3.17 -18.37
N PRO A 548 28.81 4.36 -18.89
CA PRO A 548 28.45 5.65 -18.28
C PRO A 548 26.96 5.92 -18.52
N TRP A 549 26.11 5.32 -17.69
CA TRP A 549 24.66 5.24 -17.88
C TRP A 549 24.00 6.60 -18.10
N GLU A 550 24.30 7.61 -17.29
CA GLU A 550 23.67 8.93 -17.42
C GLU A 550 24.00 9.59 -18.75
N ARG A 551 25.27 9.47 -19.20
CA ARG A 551 25.71 10.00 -20.49
C ARG A 551 25.03 9.26 -21.64
N PHE A 552 24.90 7.94 -21.54
CA PHE A 552 24.18 7.12 -22.52
C PHE A 552 22.70 7.52 -22.62
N VAL A 553 22.02 7.67 -21.49
CA VAL A 553 20.61 8.09 -21.44
C VAL A 553 20.41 9.51 -21.98
N ALA A 554 21.30 10.44 -21.65
CA ALA A 554 21.25 11.79 -22.22
C ALA A 554 21.41 11.76 -23.76
N MET A 555 22.32 10.93 -24.27
CA MET A 555 22.55 10.81 -25.71
C MET A 555 21.36 10.18 -26.45
N ILE A 556 20.80 9.06 -25.94
CA ILE A 556 19.68 8.39 -26.63
C ILE A 556 18.42 9.27 -26.64
N THR A 557 18.14 9.98 -25.54
CA THR A 557 16.97 10.87 -25.43
C THR A 557 17.12 12.14 -26.28
N GLN A 558 18.35 12.65 -26.43
CA GLN A 558 18.63 13.77 -27.33
C GLN A 558 18.55 13.35 -28.81
N LYS A 559 19.04 12.15 -29.14
CA LYS A 559 19.08 11.64 -30.51
C LYS A 559 17.72 11.15 -31.01
N TYR A 560 16.95 10.49 -30.14
CA TYR A 560 15.65 9.90 -30.45
C TYR A 560 14.61 10.43 -29.45
N PRO A 561 13.84 11.48 -29.83
CA PRO A 561 12.86 12.13 -28.93
C PRO A 561 11.70 11.24 -28.46
N VAL A 562 11.59 10.02 -29.00
CA VAL A 562 10.63 9.00 -28.54
C VAL A 562 11.04 8.37 -27.21
N TRP A 563 12.32 8.49 -26.82
CA TRP A 563 12.79 8.06 -25.51
C TRP A 563 12.56 9.16 -24.48
N PHE A 564 11.90 8.79 -23.40
CA PHE A 564 11.49 9.67 -22.33
C PHE A 564 11.88 9.09 -20.96
N THR A 565 12.23 9.96 -20.02
CA THR A 565 12.64 9.59 -18.66
C THR A 565 11.60 10.09 -17.65
N PRO A 566 10.47 9.38 -17.49
CA PRO A 566 9.38 9.85 -16.63
C PRO A 566 9.78 9.93 -15.16
N THR A 567 10.75 9.12 -14.71
CA THR A 567 11.14 8.99 -13.30
C THR A 567 12.64 9.13 -13.06
N GLY A 568 13.31 9.92 -13.92
CA GLY A 568 14.76 10.10 -13.92
C GLY A 568 15.52 9.17 -14.86
N SER A 569 16.85 9.14 -14.76
CA SER A 569 17.70 8.44 -15.72
C SER A 569 17.71 6.91 -15.56
N HIS A 570 17.19 6.35 -14.46
CA HIS A 570 17.24 4.90 -14.18
C HIS A 570 16.36 4.05 -15.08
N ILE A 571 15.26 4.63 -15.53
CA ILE A 571 14.29 3.95 -16.37
C ILE A 571 13.94 4.90 -17.51
N VAL A 572 14.15 4.42 -18.73
CA VAL A 572 13.84 5.16 -19.94
C VAL A 572 12.76 4.40 -20.69
N TYR A 573 11.69 5.07 -21.07
CA TYR A 573 10.63 4.49 -21.87
C TYR A 573 10.72 5.01 -23.29
N ARG A 574 10.62 4.11 -24.26
CA ARG A 574 10.36 4.46 -25.65
C ARG A 574 8.86 4.58 -25.83
N LEU A 575 8.32 5.78 -25.68
CA LEU A 575 6.89 6.03 -25.67
C LEU A 575 6.32 5.98 -27.10
N SER A 576 5.59 4.91 -27.40
CA SER A 576 4.91 4.73 -28.70
C SER A 576 3.40 4.63 -28.61
N GLN A 577 2.83 4.53 -27.39
CA GLN A 577 1.40 4.50 -27.15
C GLN A 577 1.03 4.92 -25.72
N ALA A 578 -0.27 5.15 -25.50
CA ALA A 578 -0.84 5.56 -24.21
C ALA A 578 -0.55 4.57 -23.07
N ASP A 579 -0.63 3.28 -23.37
CA ASP A 579 -0.36 2.20 -22.42
C ASP A 579 1.14 2.10 -22.19
N MET A 580 1.65 2.83 -21.19
CA MET A 580 3.08 2.88 -20.88
C MET A 580 3.67 1.52 -20.51
N LEU A 581 2.87 0.59 -19.98
CA LEU A 581 3.35 -0.76 -19.70
C LEU A 581 3.67 -1.55 -20.95
N ALA A 582 2.94 -1.29 -22.03
CA ALA A 582 3.22 -1.91 -23.31
C ALA A 582 4.42 -1.27 -23.99
N CYS A 583 4.76 0.00 -23.70
CA CYS A 583 5.92 0.66 -24.28
C CYS A 583 7.24 -0.04 -23.87
N VAL A 584 8.23 -0.02 -24.76
CA VAL A 584 9.55 -0.59 -24.47
C VAL A 584 10.21 0.21 -23.36
N LYS A 585 10.45 -0.46 -22.24
CA LYS A 585 11.16 0.06 -21.08
C LYS A 585 12.60 -0.40 -21.13
N MET A 586 13.54 0.51 -20.89
CA MET A 586 14.96 0.25 -20.81
C MET A 586 15.49 0.56 -19.41
N VAL A 587 16.25 -0.38 -18.84
CA VAL A 587 16.90 -0.27 -17.53
C VAL A 587 18.34 -0.74 -17.63
N ARG A 588 19.21 -0.16 -16.82
CA ARG A 588 20.57 -0.67 -16.63
C ARG A 588 20.51 -2.08 -16.02
N GLY A 589 21.10 -3.06 -16.69
CA GLY A 589 21.27 -4.41 -16.17
C GLY A 589 22.48 -4.50 -15.24
N ASP A 590 23.26 -5.57 -15.37
CA ASP A 590 24.53 -5.72 -14.69
C ASP A 590 25.64 -4.85 -15.35
N GLU A 591 26.92 -5.18 -15.12
CA GLU A 591 28.03 -4.40 -15.69
C GLU A 591 28.14 -4.47 -17.22
N SER A 592 27.48 -5.43 -17.88
CA SER A 592 27.60 -5.69 -19.32
C SER A 592 26.28 -5.76 -20.08
N HIS A 593 25.14 -5.62 -19.42
CA HIS A 593 23.83 -5.76 -20.05
C HIS A 593 22.94 -4.52 -19.87
N ILE A 594 22.17 -4.20 -20.90
CA ILE A 594 21.01 -3.30 -20.83
C ILE A 594 19.77 -4.17 -20.98
N TRP A 595 18.81 -4.03 -20.07
CA TRP A 595 17.59 -4.84 -20.10
C TRP A 595 16.45 -4.04 -20.72
N LEU A 596 15.77 -4.66 -21.68
CA LEU A 596 14.55 -4.19 -22.29
C LEU A 596 13.39 -5.06 -21.84
N SER A 597 12.28 -4.42 -21.50
CA SER A 597 11.05 -5.10 -21.11
C SER A 597 9.83 -4.38 -21.65
N ALA A 598 8.81 -5.10 -22.06
CA ALA A 598 7.51 -4.56 -22.45
C ALA A 598 6.40 -5.52 -22.04
N GLU A 599 5.25 -5.01 -21.62
CA GLU A 599 4.09 -5.80 -21.21
C GLU A 599 2.86 -5.54 -22.11
N PRO A 600 2.92 -5.71 -23.45
CA PRO A 600 1.78 -5.42 -24.33
C PRO A 600 0.56 -6.30 -24.03
N ARG A 601 -0.63 -5.83 -24.41
CA ARG A 601 -1.80 -6.72 -24.52
C ARG A 601 -1.52 -7.79 -25.56
N ARG A 602 -2.07 -9.00 -25.38
CA ARG A 602 -1.80 -10.14 -26.29
C ARG A 602 -2.01 -9.82 -27.77
N GLU A 603 -3.01 -9.02 -28.09
CA GLU A 603 -3.32 -8.60 -29.47
C GLU A 603 -2.24 -7.68 -30.07
N GLN A 604 -1.44 -7.02 -29.23
CA GLN A 604 -0.39 -6.08 -29.60
C GLN A 604 1.01 -6.69 -29.55
N THR A 605 1.16 -7.95 -29.13
CA THR A 605 2.48 -8.59 -28.94
C THR A 605 3.35 -8.52 -30.20
N GLU A 606 2.79 -8.85 -31.37
CA GLU A 606 3.54 -8.82 -32.63
C GLU A 606 3.98 -7.41 -33.02
N ARG A 607 3.13 -6.40 -32.79
CA ARG A 607 3.52 -4.99 -32.98
C ARG A 607 4.64 -4.61 -32.01
N MET A 608 4.62 -5.11 -30.79
CA MET A 608 5.63 -4.78 -29.79
C MET A 608 6.97 -5.47 -30.04
N LYS A 609 6.98 -6.62 -30.71
CA LYS A 609 8.23 -7.24 -31.21
C LYS A 609 8.92 -6.35 -32.25
N ASP A 610 8.15 -5.69 -33.13
CA ASP A 610 8.69 -4.69 -34.06
C ASP A 610 9.32 -3.50 -33.30
N GLU A 611 8.64 -3.00 -32.26
CA GLU A 611 9.13 -1.88 -31.43
C GLU A 611 10.39 -2.25 -30.63
N LEU A 612 10.44 -3.47 -30.09
CA LEU A 612 11.59 -4.00 -29.38
C LEU A 612 12.82 -4.08 -30.29
N PHE A 613 12.62 -4.49 -31.54
CA PHE A 613 13.68 -4.51 -32.56
C PHE A 613 14.18 -3.09 -32.90
N LEU A 614 13.28 -2.12 -33.07
CA LEU A 614 13.66 -0.72 -33.30
C LEU A 614 14.46 -0.17 -32.12
N ALA A 615 13.98 -0.40 -30.89
CA ALA A 615 14.66 0.01 -29.66
C ALA A 615 16.08 -0.60 -29.57
N TYR A 616 16.21 -1.90 -29.90
CA TYR A 616 17.51 -2.58 -29.93
C TYR A 616 18.51 -1.88 -30.88
N GLY A 617 18.07 -1.53 -32.09
CA GLY A 617 18.91 -0.82 -33.06
C GLY A 617 19.32 0.59 -32.60
N GLU A 618 18.39 1.35 -32.03
CA GLU A 618 18.63 2.69 -31.49
C GLU A 618 19.67 2.67 -30.34
N ILE A 619 19.61 1.62 -29.49
CA ILE A 619 20.56 1.38 -28.40
C ILE A 619 21.95 1.03 -28.93
N GLU A 620 22.06 0.10 -29.87
CA GLU A 620 23.35 -0.29 -30.48
C GLU A 620 24.06 0.89 -31.14
N GLU A 621 23.30 1.73 -31.86
CA GLU A 621 23.84 2.91 -32.51
C GLU A 621 24.36 3.94 -31.49
N THR A 622 23.64 4.10 -30.38
CA THR A 622 24.06 4.97 -29.28
C THR A 622 25.29 4.41 -28.54
N LEU A 623 25.34 3.11 -28.28
CA LEU A 623 26.52 2.43 -27.71
C LEU A 623 27.76 2.61 -28.61
N SER A 624 27.58 2.46 -29.92
CA SER A 624 28.64 2.64 -30.92
C SER A 624 29.22 4.05 -30.87
N SER A 625 28.37 5.08 -30.73
CA SER A 625 28.81 6.47 -30.58
C SER A 625 29.57 6.76 -29.27
N LEU A 626 29.46 5.90 -28.26
CA LEU A 626 30.26 5.93 -27.03
C LEU A 626 31.54 5.08 -27.12
N GLY A 627 31.84 4.46 -28.27
CA GLY A 627 32.99 3.56 -28.41
C GLY A 627 32.78 2.19 -27.75
N MET A 628 31.52 1.76 -27.55
CA MET A 628 31.17 0.41 -27.11
C MET A 628 30.53 -0.36 -28.26
N LYS A 629 30.69 -1.69 -28.29
CA LYS A 629 29.97 -2.54 -29.25
C LYS A 629 28.86 -3.30 -28.54
N GLY A 630 27.64 -3.18 -29.06
CA GLY A 630 26.56 -4.14 -28.80
C GLY A 630 26.93 -5.51 -29.39
N ARG A 631 26.48 -6.59 -28.75
CA ARG A 631 26.82 -7.96 -29.15
C ARG A 631 25.59 -8.77 -29.47
#